data_AF-A0A8J3BNY6-F1
#
_entry.id   AF-A0A8J3BNY6-F1
#
_cell.length_a   1.000
_cell.length_b   1.000
_cell.length_c   1.000
_cell.angle_alpha   90.00
_cell.angle_beta   90.00
_cell.angle_gamma   90.00
#
_symmetry.space_group_name_H-M   'P 1'
#
loop_
_entity.id
_entity.type
_entity.pdbx_description
1 polymer ?
#
loop_
_entity_poly.entity_id
_entity_poly.type
_entity_poly.pdbx_seq_one_letter_code
_entity_poly.pdbx_strand_id
1 'polypeptide(L)'
;MNTLAGFLPACASTPADGLLPTPRASDGVKGSPGQRGRRGDLTLPSASVRLPVLPTPRASDGRGPGRHGTGGPGLRTTVASAAHERAWGIYAQAVACWELLLGRSAPAATQTGRHGKPVLAPPFVEWLMGLSAGWVTELDLPRTRALHVLGNGVVPAQAALALRLLLCPTRWEPFP
;
A
#
# COMPACT_ATOMS: atom_id res chain seq x y z
N MET A 1 -24.96 12.20 -23.91
CA MET A 1 -24.28 13.47 -24.22
C MET A 1 -23.77 13.99 -22.87
N ASN A 2 -22.54 13.60 -22.50
CA ASN A 2 -21.29 14.40 -22.58
C ASN A 2 -21.35 15.66 -21.67
N THR A 3 -20.37 16.07 -20.85
CA THR A 3 -18.99 15.65 -20.51
C THR A 3 -18.49 16.67 -19.46
N LEU A 4 -17.76 16.18 -18.44
CA LEU A 4 -16.63 16.73 -17.63
C LEU A 4 -16.57 18.20 -17.18
N ALA A 5 -16.16 18.41 -15.91
CA ALA A 5 -14.84 19.01 -15.60
C ALA A 5 -14.54 18.92 -14.09
N GLY A 6 -13.84 17.86 -13.67
CA GLY A 6 -13.14 17.81 -12.40
C GLY A 6 -11.77 18.49 -12.54
N PHE A 7 -11.50 19.46 -11.68
CA PHE A 7 -10.19 20.10 -11.56
C PHE A 7 -9.22 19.14 -10.85
N LEU A 8 -8.17 18.72 -11.53
CA LEU A 8 -6.94 18.20 -10.93
C LEU A 8 -5.81 19.21 -11.20
N PRO A 9 -4.93 19.52 -10.23
CA PRO A 9 -3.80 20.40 -10.45
C PRO A 9 -2.75 19.71 -11.34
N ALA A 10 -2.26 20.46 -12.32
CA ALA A 10 -1.19 20.04 -13.22
C ALA A 10 0.13 19.84 -12.44
N CYS A 11 0.74 18.66 -12.61
CA CYS A 11 2.13 18.43 -12.24
C CYS A 11 2.98 18.55 -13.51
N ALA A 12 4.05 19.34 -13.42
CA ALA A 12 4.91 19.74 -14.52
C ALA A 12 5.55 18.54 -15.25
N SER A 13 5.57 18.64 -16.59
CA SER A 13 6.26 17.75 -17.52
C SER A 13 7.79 17.98 -17.50
N THR A 14 8.57 16.91 -17.41
CA THR A 14 10.03 16.90 -17.69
C THR A 14 10.33 15.72 -18.64
N PRO A 15 11.14 15.91 -19.71
CA PRO A 15 11.26 14.96 -20.83
C PRO A 15 12.06 13.68 -20.53
N ALA A 16 11.84 12.67 -21.39
CA ALA A 16 12.23 11.28 -21.27
C ALA A 16 13.61 10.93 -21.89
N ASP A 17 14.71 11.20 -21.18
CA ASP A 17 16.07 10.79 -21.60
C ASP A 17 16.78 9.81 -20.63
N GLY A 18 16.03 9.01 -19.87
CA GLY A 18 16.58 8.29 -18.72
C GLY A 18 16.12 6.85 -18.51
N LEU A 19 15.81 6.09 -19.56
CA LEU A 19 15.46 4.67 -19.37
C LEU A 19 16.71 3.83 -19.08
N LEU A 20 16.72 3.22 -17.89
CA LEU A 20 17.75 2.27 -17.47
C LEU A 20 17.72 1.01 -18.36
N PRO A 21 18.89 0.47 -18.72
CA PRO A 21 18.95 -0.76 -19.52
C PRO A 21 18.36 -1.95 -18.76
N THR A 22 17.69 -2.84 -19.49
CA THR A 22 17.05 -4.04 -18.93
C THR A 22 18.08 -4.90 -18.18
N PRO A 23 17.79 -5.31 -16.92
CA PRO A 23 18.71 -6.11 -16.12
C PRO A 23 19.05 -7.44 -16.81
N ARG A 24 20.32 -7.84 -16.81
CA ARG A 24 20.76 -9.17 -17.25
C ARG A 24 21.17 -10.01 -16.03
N ALA A 25 21.00 -11.33 -16.13
CA ALA A 25 21.32 -12.27 -15.05
C ALA A 25 22.80 -12.18 -14.56
N SER A 26 23.71 -11.67 -15.40
CA SER A 26 25.11 -11.43 -15.06
C SER A 26 25.36 -10.24 -14.12
N ASP A 27 24.37 -9.36 -13.91
CA ASP A 27 24.52 -8.14 -13.11
C ASP A 27 24.59 -8.41 -11.59
N GLY A 28 24.14 -9.59 -11.13
CA GLY A 28 24.04 -9.92 -9.70
C GLY A 28 25.31 -10.48 -9.05
N VAL A 29 26.27 -11.01 -9.82
CA VAL A 29 27.36 -11.83 -9.24
C VAL A 29 28.73 -11.12 -9.22
N LYS A 30 29.05 -10.21 -10.15
CA LYS A 30 30.33 -9.46 -10.17
C LYS A 30 30.26 -8.10 -10.91
N GLY A 31 29.20 -7.31 -10.73
CA GLY A 31 29.11 -5.97 -11.36
C GLY A 31 29.79 -4.89 -10.50
N SER A 32 30.86 -4.24 -10.99
CA SER A 32 31.42 -3.04 -10.34
C SER A 32 31.07 -1.76 -11.11
N PRO A 33 30.98 -0.57 -10.46
CA PRO A 33 30.51 0.68 -11.08
C PRO A 33 31.32 1.20 -12.28
N GLY A 34 32.49 0.61 -12.54
CA GLY A 34 33.37 0.94 -13.67
C GLY A 34 33.31 -0.05 -14.83
N GLN A 35 32.49 -1.09 -14.76
CA GLN A 35 32.42 -2.13 -15.81
C GLN A 35 31.68 -1.61 -17.04
N ARG A 36 32.23 -1.89 -18.23
CA ARG A 36 31.65 -1.59 -19.54
C ARG A 36 31.34 -2.89 -20.29
N GLY A 37 30.21 -2.93 -20.98
CA GLY A 37 29.89 -4.03 -21.88
C GLY A 37 30.86 -4.12 -23.06
N ARG A 38 30.94 -5.30 -23.69
CA ARG A 38 31.82 -5.59 -24.84
C ARG A 38 31.56 -4.70 -26.08
N ARG A 39 30.46 -3.95 -26.09
CA ARG A 39 30.04 -3.01 -27.16
C ARG A 39 30.01 -1.54 -26.70
N GLY A 40 30.49 -1.22 -25.50
CA GLY A 40 30.57 0.16 -24.96
C GLY A 40 29.39 0.59 -24.11
N ASP A 41 28.33 -0.22 -24.06
CA ASP A 41 27.11 -0.04 -23.29
C ASP A 41 27.34 -0.14 -21.77
N LEU A 42 26.63 0.68 -21.01
CA LEU A 42 26.70 0.71 -19.54
C LEU A 42 25.89 -0.47 -18.96
N THR A 43 26.48 -1.21 -18.03
CA THR A 43 25.74 -2.17 -17.21
C THR A 43 24.86 -1.44 -16.21
N LEU A 44 23.79 -2.07 -15.71
CA LEU A 44 22.84 -1.47 -14.76
C LEU A 44 23.54 -0.83 -13.53
N PRO A 45 24.58 -1.45 -12.91
CA PRO A 45 25.33 -0.84 -11.83
C PRO A 45 26.08 0.44 -12.24
N SER A 46 26.58 0.50 -13.47
CA SER A 46 27.32 1.67 -14.00
C SER A 46 26.39 2.80 -14.45
N ALA A 47 25.17 2.48 -14.88
CA ALA A 47 24.14 3.46 -15.24
C ALA A 47 23.46 4.09 -14.01
N SER A 48 23.21 3.29 -12.96
CA SER A 48 22.56 3.77 -11.72
C SER A 48 23.39 4.80 -10.95
N VAL A 49 24.72 4.71 -10.97
CA VAL A 49 25.63 5.68 -10.32
C VAL A 49 25.65 7.04 -11.03
N ARG A 50 25.24 7.11 -12.30
CA ARG A 50 25.23 8.35 -13.10
C ARG A 50 23.87 9.06 -13.12
N LEU A 51 22.83 8.44 -12.58
CA LEU A 51 21.56 9.11 -12.38
C LEU A 51 21.66 10.03 -11.16
N PRO A 52 21.06 11.23 -11.19
CA PRO A 52 20.79 11.97 -9.97
C PRO A 52 19.89 11.08 -9.11
N VAL A 53 20.50 10.41 -8.14
CA VAL A 53 19.80 9.54 -7.20
C VAL A 53 18.78 10.44 -6.54
N LEU A 54 17.49 10.15 -6.77
CA LEU A 54 16.42 10.75 -6.00
C LEU A 54 16.81 10.55 -4.53
N PRO A 55 16.91 11.62 -3.72
CA PRO A 55 17.26 11.49 -2.32
C PRO A 55 16.36 10.41 -1.73
N THR A 56 16.95 9.39 -1.11
CA THR A 56 16.17 8.35 -0.44
C THR A 56 15.26 9.07 0.54
N PRO A 57 13.92 8.99 0.38
CA PRO A 57 13.03 9.69 1.28
C PRO A 57 13.30 9.16 2.68
N ARG A 58 13.80 10.04 3.56
CA ARG A 58 13.94 9.69 4.97
C ARG A 58 12.55 9.77 5.58
N ALA A 59 12.29 8.95 6.59
CA ALA A 59 11.05 9.02 7.36
C ALA A 59 10.76 10.42 7.99
N SER A 60 11.75 11.32 8.00
CA SER A 60 11.59 12.73 8.41
C SER A 60 10.89 13.63 7.40
N ASP A 61 10.82 13.23 6.13
CA ASP A 61 10.39 14.10 5.03
C ASP A 61 8.85 14.22 4.96
N GLY A 62 8.13 13.46 5.78
CA GLY A 62 6.68 13.57 5.98
C GLY A 62 6.25 14.80 6.80
N ARG A 63 7.18 15.63 7.28
CA ARG A 63 6.86 16.90 7.97
C ARG A 63 7.03 18.06 6.99
N GLY A 64 6.00 18.24 6.17
CA GLY A 64 5.90 19.36 5.23
C GLY A 64 5.99 20.74 5.91
N PRO A 65 6.14 21.81 5.11
CA PRO A 65 6.29 23.17 5.63
C PRO A 65 5.04 23.59 6.42
N GLY A 66 5.19 23.74 7.74
CA GLY A 66 4.20 24.47 8.56
C GLY A 66 4.21 25.96 8.20
N ARG A 67 3.18 26.77 8.44
CA ARG A 67 1.91 26.62 9.17
C ARG A 67 1.05 27.83 8.78
N HIS A 68 -0.24 27.65 8.47
CA HIS A 68 -1.25 28.69 8.74
C HIS A 68 -2.55 28.04 9.21
N GLY A 69 -3.17 28.68 10.21
CA GLY A 69 -4.19 28.09 11.07
C GLY A 69 -5.49 27.76 10.34
N THR A 70 -5.72 26.46 10.14
CA THR A 70 -7.06 25.91 9.95
C THR A 70 -7.49 25.43 11.33
N GLY A 71 -8.68 25.86 11.80
CA GLY A 71 -9.19 25.48 13.12
C GLY A 71 -8.97 23.99 13.35
N GLY A 72 -8.21 23.66 14.40
CA GLY A 72 -7.85 22.29 14.71
C GLY A 72 -9.11 21.42 14.82
N PRO A 73 -8.98 20.09 14.67
CA PRO A 73 -10.12 19.20 14.77
C PRO A 73 -10.89 19.50 16.07
N GLY A 74 -12.22 19.49 16.02
CA GLY A 74 -13.02 19.68 17.22
C GLY A 74 -12.65 18.67 18.30
N LEU A 75 -12.90 18.99 19.57
CA LEU A 75 -12.51 18.14 20.71
C LEU A 75 -12.94 16.67 20.55
N ARG A 76 -14.11 16.42 19.94
CA ARG A 76 -14.57 15.05 19.67
C ARG A 76 -13.71 14.32 18.65
N THR A 77 -13.28 15.02 17.60
CA THR A 77 -12.39 14.47 16.58
C THR A 77 -11.00 14.23 17.14
N THR A 78 -10.45 15.16 17.94
CA THR A 78 -9.14 14.96 18.57
C THR A 78 -9.15 13.81 19.58
N VAL A 79 -10.20 13.71 20.41
CA VAL A 79 -10.36 12.59 21.35
C VAL A 79 -10.56 11.27 20.61
N ALA A 80 -11.36 11.25 19.54
CA ALA A 80 -11.52 10.06 18.70
C ALA A 80 -10.22 9.64 18.04
N SER A 81 -9.47 10.57 17.45
CA SER A 81 -8.15 10.31 16.87
C SER A 81 -7.16 9.82 17.93
N ALA A 82 -7.12 10.43 19.11
CA ALA A 82 -6.24 10.00 20.20
C ALA A 82 -6.62 8.60 20.74
N ALA A 83 -7.92 8.30 20.85
CA ALA A 83 -8.40 6.98 21.22
C ALA A 83 -8.04 5.92 20.16
N HIS A 84 -8.14 6.28 18.88
CA HIS A 84 -7.79 5.43 17.76
C HIS A 84 -6.27 5.18 17.68
N GLU A 85 -5.45 6.22 17.89
CA GLU A 85 -4.00 6.11 18.06
C GLU A 85 -3.62 5.23 19.25
N ARG A 86 -4.33 5.33 20.37
CA ARG A 86 -4.09 4.47 21.53
C ARG A 86 -4.46 3.01 21.28
N ALA A 87 -5.53 2.76 20.51
CA ALA A 87 -6.00 1.41 20.20
C ALA A 87 -5.14 0.70 19.15
N TRP A 88 -4.71 1.42 18.12
CA TRP A 88 -4.04 0.84 16.95
C TRP A 88 -2.55 1.21 16.82
N GLY A 89 -2.06 2.14 17.64
CA GLY A 89 -0.68 2.60 17.62
C GLY A 89 -0.28 3.11 16.24
N ILE A 90 0.87 2.62 15.75
CA ILE A 90 1.41 2.97 14.43
C ILE A 90 0.48 2.61 13.27
N TYR A 91 -0.51 1.74 13.47
CA TYR A 91 -1.45 1.31 12.44
C TYR A 91 -2.71 2.18 12.36
N ALA A 92 -2.88 3.15 13.24
CA ALA A 92 -4.09 3.96 13.35
C ALA A 92 -4.53 4.59 12.01
N GLN A 93 -3.59 5.18 11.26
CA GLN A 93 -3.93 5.77 9.97
C GLN A 93 -4.30 4.73 8.92
N ALA A 94 -3.60 3.59 8.88
CA ALA A 94 -3.90 2.51 7.94
C ALA A 94 -5.28 1.90 8.22
N VAL A 95 -5.61 1.68 9.50
CA VAL A 95 -6.91 1.20 9.94
C VAL A 95 -8.00 2.19 9.57
N ALA A 96 -7.83 3.49 9.86
CA ALA A 96 -8.80 4.52 9.50
C ALA A 96 -9.05 4.60 7.98
N CYS A 97 -8.00 4.53 7.16
CA CYS A 97 -8.15 4.48 5.69
C CYS A 97 -8.95 3.24 5.25
N TRP A 98 -8.70 2.09 5.87
CA TRP A 98 -9.41 0.86 5.54
C TRP A 98 -10.86 0.87 6.02
N GLU A 99 -11.14 1.44 7.20
CA GLU A 99 -12.51 1.68 7.69
C GLU A 99 -13.30 2.56 6.72
N LEU A 100 -12.68 3.63 6.22
CA LEU A 100 -13.29 4.51 5.21
C LEU A 100 -13.54 3.77 3.90
N LEU A 101 -12.57 2.96 3.43
CA LEU A 101 -12.72 2.20 2.19
C LEU A 101 -13.82 1.15 2.28
N LEU A 102 -13.94 0.46 3.42
CA LEU A 102 -14.95 -0.58 3.64
C LEU A 102 -16.30 -0.03 4.11
N GLY A 103 -16.38 1.24 4.52
CA GLY A 103 -17.59 1.86 5.05
C GLY A 103 -18.04 1.28 6.40
N ARG A 104 -17.14 0.67 7.16
CA ARG A 104 -17.44 0.05 8.47
C ARG A 104 -16.22 0.05 9.38
N SER A 105 -16.45 0.22 10.68
CA SER A 105 -15.40 0.25 11.69
C SER A 105 -14.68 -1.10 11.83
N ALA A 106 -13.43 -1.03 12.27
CA ALA A 106 -12.58 -2.18 12.50
C ALA A 106 -13.09 -2.97 13.72
N PRO A 107 -13.28 -4.29 13.60
CA PRO A 107 -13.51 -5.16 14.75
C PRO A 107 -12.30 -5.16 15.70
N ALA A 108 -12.50 -5.61 16.94
CA ALA A 108 -11.39 -5.80 17.87
C ALA A 108 -10.34 -6.77 17.28
N ALA A 109 -9.08 -6.32 17.23
CA ALA A 109 -7.99 -7.11 16.64
C ALA A 109 -7.76 -8.44 17.35
N THR A 110 -8.06 -8.48 18.64
CA THR A 110 -7.88 -9.67 19.48
C THR A 110 -9.15 -9.98 20.25
N GLN A 111 -9.30 -11.26 20.57
CA GLN A 111 -10.31 -11.80 21.47
C GLN A 111 -9.61 -12.54 22.60
N THR A 112 -10.31 -12.78 23.70
CA THR A 112 -9.77 -13.59 24.79
C THR A 112 -9.62 -15.04 24.35
N GLY A 113 -8.40 -15.59 24.44
CA GLY A 113 -8.13 -16.99 24.13
C GLY A 113 -8.46 -17.93 25.30
N ARG A 114 -8.38 -19.24 25.06
CA ARG A 114 -8.63 -20.29 26.07
C ARG A 114 -7.80 -20.12 27.35
N HIS A 115 -6.59 -19.59 27.23
CA HIS A 115 -5.67 -19.38 28.35
C HIS A 115 -5.70 -17.94 28.90
N GLY A 116 -6.76 -17.17 28.63
CA GLY A 116 -6.91 -15.78 29.08
C GLY A 116 -6.02 -14.76 28.34
N LYS A 117 -5.05 -15.22 27.54
CA LYS A 117 -4.20 -14.35 26.71
C LYS A 117 -4.97 -13.82 25.50
N PRO A 118 -4.71 -12.57 25.05
CA PRO A 118 -5.29 -12.05 23.82
C PRO A 118 -4.78 -12.86 22.63
N VAL A 119 -5.71 -13.28 21.77
CA VAL A 119 -5.41 -14.02 20.54
C VAL A 119 -6.11 -13.37 19.35
N LEU A 120 -5.52 -13.49 18.17
CA LEU A 120 -6.06 -12.90 16.93
C LEU A 120 -7.52 -13.31 16.71
N ALA A 121 -8.39 -12.32 16.48
CA ALA A 121 -9.82 -12.54 16.26
C ALA A 121 -10.10 -12.80 14.76
N PRO A 122 -10.74 -13.92 14.39
CA PRO A 122 -11.11 -14.17 12.99
C PRO A 122 -11.94 -13.06 12.32
N PRO A 123 -12.92 -12.40 13.00
CA PRO A 123 -13.64 -11.27 12.42
C PRO A 123 -12.75 -10.10 12.01
N PHE A 124 -11.66 -9.85 12.76
CA PHE A 124 -10.70 -8.82 12.39
C PHE A 124 -9.92 -9.19 11.12
N VAL A 125 -9.50 -10.45 10.98
CA VAL A 125 -8.80 -10.92 9.77
C VAL A 125 -9.75 -10.91 8.56
N GLU A 126 -11.01 -11.31 8.73
CA GLU A 126 -12.04 -11.21 7.70
C GLU A 126 -12.26 -9.76 7.23
N TRP A 127 -12.29 -8.82 8.17
CA TRP A 127 -12.33 -7.39 7.88
C TRP A 127 -11.05 -6.89 7.17
N LEU A 128 -9.88 -7.35 7.61
CA LEU A 128 -8.59 -7.02 7.01
C LEU A 128 -8.52 -7.50 5.54
N MET A 129 -9.11 -8.66 5.26
CA MET A 129 -9.25 -9.19 3.89
C MET A 129 -10.26 -8.41 3.05
N GLY A 130 -11.03 -7.49 3.61
CA GLY A 130 -12.07 -6.73 2.91
C GLY A 130 -13.32 -7.54 2.58
N LEU A 131 -13.54 -8.68 3.24
CA LEU A 131 -14.71 -9.54 3.04
C LEU A 131 -15.92 -8.99 3.80
N SER A 132 -17.15 -9.23 3.34
CA SER A 132 -18.34 -8.84 4.11
C SER A 132 -18.35 -9.50 5.49
N ALA A 133 -18.96 -8.85 6.48
CA ALA A 133 -19.02 -9.39 7.84
C ALA A 133 -19.79 -10.71 7.81
N GLY A 134 -19.28 -11.71 8.52
CA GLY A 134 -19.86 -13.05 8.57
C GLY A 134 -19.37 -13.99 7.47
N TRP A 135 -18.61 -13.53 6.46
CA TRP A 135 -18.30 -14.34 5.27
C TRP A 135 -17.65 -15.70 5.57
N VAL A 136 -16.69 -15.74 6.49
CA VAL A 136 -16.11 -16.99 7.03
C VAL A 136 -16.59 -17.24 8.45
N THR A 137 -16.82 -16.17 9.19
CA THR A 137 -17.11 -16.22 10.63
C THR A 137 -18.52 -16.73 10.98
N GLU A 138 -19.48 -16.73 10.05
CA GLU A 138 -20.82 -17.33 10.26
C GLU A 138 -20.88 -18.83 9.93
N LEU A 139 -19.83 -19.43 9.37
CA LEU A 139 -19.82 -20.83 8.91
C LEU A 139 -19.69 -21.88 10.04
N ASP A 140 -19.88 -21.49 11.30
CA ASP A 140 -19.68 -22.32 12.50
C ASP A 140 -18.34 -23.11 12.50
N LEU A 141 -17.28 -22.47 12.02
CA LEU A 141 -15.95 -23.06 11.96
C LEU A 141 -15.18 -22.83 13.26
N PRO A 142 -14.42 -23.83 13.75
CA PRO A 142 -13.46 -23.59 14.82
C PRO A 142 -12.49 -22.47 14.43
N ARG A 143 -12.14 -21.60 15.39
CA ARG A 143 -11.24 -20.43 15.19
C ARG A 143 -10.01 -20.75 14.33
N THR A 144 -9.31 -21.86 14.61
CA THR A 144 -8.11 -22.27 13.87
C THR A 144 -8.41 -22.55 12.40
N ARG A 145 -9.55 -23.17 12.07
CA ARG A 145 -9.97 -23.41 10.68
C ARG A 145 -10.39 -22.12 10.00
N ALA A 146 -11.14 -21.24 10.69
CA ALA A 146 -11.51 -19.93 10.15
C ALA A 146 -10.26 -19.12 9.78
N LEU A 147 -9.27 -19.05 10.68
CA LEU A 147 -7.99 -18.38 10.41
C LEU A 147 -7.18 -19.05 9.30
N HIS A 148 -7.23 -20.38 9.19
CA HIS A 148 -6.58 -21.09 8.09
C HIS A 148 -7.21 -20.77 6.73
N VAL A 149 -8.54 -20.72 6.65
CA VAL A 149 -9.25 -20.31 5.42
C VAL A 149 -8.94 -18.86 5.08
N LEU A 150 -9.04 -17.95 6.06
CA LEU A 150 -8.76 -16.53 5.86
C LEU A 150 -7.30 -16.28 5.47
N GLY A 151 -6.35 -16.96 6.11
CA GLY A 151 -4.92 -16.82 5.85
C GLY A 151 -4.46 -17.39 4.50
N ASN A 152 -5.20 -18.34 3.93
CA ASN A 152 -4.94 -18.86 2.58
C ASN A 152 -5.80 -18.17 1.50
N GLY A 153 -6.72 -17.28 1.89
CA GLY A 153 -7.53 -16.52 0.97
C GLY A 153 -6.73 -15.42 0.26
N VAL A 154 -7.27 -14.92 -0.84
CA VAL A 154 -6.75 -13.74 -1.55
C VAL A 154 -7.62 -12.54 -1.20
N VAL A 155 -7.01 -11.36 -1.03
CA VAL A 155 -7.75 -10.10 -0.83
C VAL A 155 -8.59 -9.83 -2.11
N PRO A 156 -9.93 -9.75 -2.04
CA PRO A 156 -10.78 -9.63 -3.23
C PRO A 156 -10.44 -8.42 -4.10
N ALA A 157 -10.06 -7.29 -3.49
CA ALA A 157 -9.63 -6.11 -4.23
C ALA A 157 -8.36 -6.36 -5.07
N GLN A 158 -7.40 -7.13 -4.55
CA GLN A 158 -6.18 -7.50 -5.27
C GLN A 158 -6.49 -8.51 -6.38
N ALA A 159 -7.35 -9.51 -6.11
CA ALA A 159 -7.80 -10.46 -7.12
C ALA A 159 -8.53 -9.76 -8.28
N ALA A 160 -9.44 -8.83 -7.97
CA ALA A 160 -10.16 -8.05 -8.96
C ALA A 160 -9.21 -7.20 -9.82
N LEU A 161 -8.20 -6.56 -9.22
CA LEU A 161 -7.18 -5.82 -9.95
C LEU A 161 -6.38 -6.74 -10.87
N ALA A 162 -5.91 -7.89 -10.38
CA ALA A 162 -5.16 -8.85 -11.18
C ALA A 162 -5.98 -9.35 -12.38
N LEU A 163 -7.25 -9.70 -12.17
CA LEU A 163 -8.16 -10.10 -13.24
C LEU A 163 -8.41 -8.98 -14.23
N ARG A 164 -8.54 -7.72 -13.78
CA ARG A 164 -8.65 -6.56 -14.68
C ARG A 164 -7.41 -6.43 -15.56
N LEU A 165 -6.20 -6.57 -15.01
CA LEU A 165 -4.96 -6.49 -15.78
C LEU A 165 -4.82 -7.64 -16.79
N LEU A 166 -5.28 -8.84 -16.44
CA LEU A 166 -5.20 -10.02 -17.31
C LEU A 166 -6.27 -9.99 -18.43
N LEU A 167 -7.50 -9.62 -18.10
CA LEU A 167 -8.65 -9.70 -19.02
C LEU A 167 -8.86 -8.42 -19.83
N CYS A 168 -8.44 -7.27 -19.29
CA CYS A 168 -8.41 -6.00 -19.99
C CYS A 168 -6.93 -5.62 -20.10
N PRO A 169 -6.24 -6.02 -21.18
CA PRO A 169 -4.88 -5.57 -21.41
C PRO A 169 -4.92 -4.05 -21.40
N THR A 170 -4.45 -3.47 -20.30
CA THR A 170 -4.24 -2.03 -20.24
C THR A 170 -3.27 -1.76 -21.37
N ARG A 171 -3.77 -1.12 -22.44
CA ARG A 171 -2.89 -0.45 -23.38
C ARG A 171 -2.23 0.64 -22.57
N TRP A 172 -1.09 0.30 -22.00
CA TRP A 172 -0.18 1.26 -21.43
C TRP A 172 0.31 2.08 -22.62
N GLU A 173 -0.42 3.16 -22.92
CA GLU A 173 0.02 4.17 -23.85
C GLU A 173 0.94 5.10 -23.08
N PRO A 174 2.26 5.15 -23.39
CA PRO A 174 3.11 6.18 -22.82
C PRO A 174 2.59 7.55 -23.32
N PHE A 175 2.37 8.48 -22.40
CA PHE A 175 1.98 9.85 -22.73
C PHE A 175 3.01 10.50 -23.67
N PRO A 176 2.58 11.35 -24.64
CA PRO A 176 3.45 12.00 -25.61
C PRO A 176 4.41 13.02 -25.00
#